data_AF-A0A3D3WZD8-F1
#
_entry.id   AF-A0A3D3WZD8-F1
#
_cell.length_a   1.000
_cell.length_b   1.000
_cell.length_c   1.000
_cell.angle_alpha   90.00
_cell.angle_beta   90.00
_cell.angle_gamma   90.00
#
_symmetry.space_group_name_H-M   'P 1'
#
loop_
_entity.id
_entity.type
_entity.pdbx_description
1 polymer ?
#
loop_
_entity_poly.entity_id
_entity_poly.type
_entity_poly.pdbx_seq_one_letter_code
_entity_poly.pdbx_strand_id
1 'polypeptide(L)' 'MNYQILRYGQVSSTQDTARKLVAAGADEGTIVVADEQERGRGRRGRAWISPCGGLYASLVLR' A
#
# COMPACT_ATOMS: atom_id res chain seq x y z
N MET A 1 -1.83 14.20 -14.58
CA MET A 1 -1.46 12.97 -13.85
C MET A 1 -2.75 12.36 -13.34
N ASN A 2 -3.11 11.14 -13.78
CA ASN A 2 -4.33 10.48 -13.31
C ASN A 2 -3.99 9.66 -12.07
N TYR A 3 -4.64 9.95 -10.95
CA TYR A 3 -4.52 9.15 -9.74
C TYR A 3 -5.63 8.11 -9.70
N GLN A 4 -5.26 6.84 -9.55
CA GLN A 4 -6.20 5.75 -9.34
C GLN A 4 -6.05 5.23 -7.91
N ILE A 5 -7.11 5.33 -7.10
CA ILE A 5 -7.10 4.89 -5.71
C ILE A 5 -7.79 3.54 -5.60
N LEU A 6 -7.04 2.54 -5.13
CA LEU A 6 -7.54 1.20 -4.82
C LEU A 6 -7.60 1.05 -3.30
N ARG A 7 -8.80 0.81 -2.76
CA ARG A 7 -9.06 0.69 -1.31
C ARG A 7 -9.29 -0.77 -0.93
N TYR A 8 -8.67 -1.19 0.16
CA TYR A 8 -8.79 -2.53 0.73
C TYR A 8 -9.14 -2.43 2.22
N GLY A 9 -9.89 -3.39 2.76
CA GLY A 9 -10.11 -3.47 4.21
C GLY A 9 -8.83 -3.85 4.94
N GLN A 10 -8.30 -5.04 4.63
CA GLN A 10 -7.06 -5.57 5.22
C GLN A 10 -6.12 -6.07 4.11
N VAL A 11 -4.82 -5.83 4.28
CA VAL A 11 -3.76 -6.39 3.43
C VAL A 11 -2.55 -6.81 4.28
N SER A 12 -1.65 -7.62 3.73
CA SER A 12 -0.38 -7.91 4.41
C SER A 12 0.47 -6.64 4.56
N SER A 13 0.61 -5.88 3.47
CA SER A 13 1.16 -4.51 3.47
C SER A 13 0.70 -3.78 2.20
N THR A 14 0.42 -2.49 2.29
CA THR A 14 0.10 -1.64 1.12
C THR A 14 1.24 -1.65 0.10
N GLN A 15 2.50 -1.70 0.58
CA GLN A 15 3.67 -1.72 -0.29
C GLN A 15 3.80 -3.02 -1.08
N ASP A 16 3.46 -4.16 -0.48
CA ASP A 16 3.47 -5.45 -1.19
C ASP A 16 2.35 -5.52 -2.22
N THR A 17 1.18 -5.01 -1.86
CA THR A 17 0.04 -4.89 -2.78
C THR A 17 0.39 -3.99 -3.96
N ALA A 18 1.00 -2.83 -3.71
CA ALA A 18 1.48 -1.93 -4.76
C ALA A 18 2.51 -2.62 -5.68
N ARG A 19 3.46 -3.38 -5.13
CA ARG A 19 4.42 -4.15 -5.95
C ARG A 19 3.76 -5.20 -6.83
N LYS A 20 2.76 -5.92 -6.31
CA LYS A 20 1.97 -6.88 -7.10
C LYS A 20 1.23 -6.19 -8.24
N LEU A 21 0.64 -5.02 -7.98
CA LEU A 21 -0.05 -4.23 -8.99
C LEU A 21 0.92 -3.72 -10.07
N VAL A 22 2.09 -3.22 -9.69
CA VAL A 22 3.14 -2.83 -10.64
C VAL A 22 3.56 -4.02 -11.51
N ALA A 23 3.77 -5.20 -10.91
CA ALA A 23 4.07 -6.42 -11.67
C ALA A 23 2.93 -6.84 -12.61
N ALA A 24 1.68 -6.50 -12.27
CA ALA A 24 0.50 -6.70 -13.10
C ALA A 24 0.25 -5.57 -14.11
N GLY A 25 1.14 -4.58 -14.21
CA GLY A 25 1.07 -3.49 -15.20
C GLY A 25 0.39 -2.21 -14.71
N ALA A 26 0.24 -2.00 -13.40
CA ALA A 26 -0.31 -0.75 -12.88
C ALA A 26 0.54 0.46 -13.24
N ASP A 27 -0.14 1.57 -13.53
CA ASP A 27 0.48 2.81 -13.96
C ASP A 27 1.00 3.66 -12.79
N GLU A 28 1.91 4.57 -13.12
CA GLU A 28 2.30 5.68 -12.24
C GLU A 28 1.06 6.48 -11.81
N GLY A 29 1.00 6.85 -10.53
CA GLY A 29 -0.19 7.48 -9.96
C GLY A 29 -1.20 6.50 -9.35
N THR A 30 -0.97 5.18 -9.46
CA THR A 30 -1.74 4.18 -8.71
C THR A 30 -1.44 4.30 -7.22
N ILE A 31 -2.48 4.44 -6.39
CA ILE A 31 -2.41 4.54 -4.94
C ILE A 31 -3.15 3.36 -4.33
N VAL A 32 -2.45 2.56 -3.53
CA VAL A 32 -3.06 1.54 -2.67
C VAL A 32 -3.33 2.16 -1.32
N VAL A 33 -4.55 2.00 -0.81
CA VAL A 33 -4.94 2.37 0.56
C VAL A 33 -5.50 1.14 1.25
N ALA A 34 -5.16 0.94 2.53
CA ALA A 34 -5.78 -0.09 3.36
C ALA A 34 -6.19 0.46 4.72
N ASP A 35 -7.30 -0.03 5.27
CA ASP A 35 -7.75 0.35 6.61
C ASP A 35 -6.84 -0.24 7.69
N GLU A 36 -6.26 -1.43 7.45
CA GLU A 36 -5.27 -2.07 8.31
C GLU A 36 -4.21 -2.90 7.53
N GLN A 37 -3.03 -3.10 8.13
CA GLN A 37 -2.02 -4.03 7.60
C GLN A 37 -1.57 -5.05 8.65
N GLU A 38 -1.55 -6.33 8.27
CA GLU A 38 -1.11 -7.44 9.15
C GLU A 38 0.41 -7.46 9.37
N ARG A 39 1.17 -7.07 8.35
CA ARG A 39 2.64 -7.16 8.30
C ARG A 39 3.25 -5.86 7.80
N GLY A 40 2.77 -4.73 8.32
CA GLY A 40 3.32 -3.41 8.05
C GLY A 40 4.83 -3.37 8.33
N ARG A 41 5.60 -2.74 7.42
CA ARG A 41 7.06 -2.65 7.53
C ARG A 41 7.51 -1.20 7.54
N GLY A 42 8.20 -0.83 8.61
CA GLY A 42 8.90 0.44 8.75
C GLY A 42 10.34 0.37 8.26
N ARG A 43 11.07 1.47 8.46
CA ARG A 43 12.47 1.59 8.05
C ARG A 43 13.37 0.64 8.85
N ARG A 44 14.40 0.11 8.17
CA ARG A 44 15.42 -0.79 8.74
C ARG A 44 14.83 -2.08 9.33
N GLY A 45 13.81 -2.64 8.67
CA GLY A 45 13.19 -3.91 9.07
C GLY A 45 12.32 -3.86 10.32
N ARG A 46 12.11 -2.68 10.92
CA ARG A 46 11.20 -2.52 12.06
C ARG A 46 9.77 -2.81 11.65
N ALA A 47 9.02 -3.49 12.51
CA ALA A 47 7.58 -3.63 12.33
C ALA A 47 6.91 -2.24 12.34
N TRP A 48 5.92 -2.06 11.48
CA TRP A 48 5.01 -0.93 11.52
C TRP A 48 3.66 -1.44 12.01
N ILE A 49 3.25 -1.01 13.20
CA ILE A 49 1.94 -1.35 13.76
C ILE A 49 0.88 -0.53 13.02
N SER A 50 -0.08 -1.20 12.40
CA SER A 50 -1.06 -0.58 11.50
C SER A 50 -2.48 -1.15 11.66
N PRO A 51 -3.13 -0.92 12.80
CA PRO A 51 -4.52 -1.33 13.05
C PRO A 51 -5.50 -0.41 12.33
N CYS A 52 -6.77 -0.82 12.26
CA CYS A 52 -7.86 0.03 11.77
C CYS A 52 -7.86 1.43 12.40
N GLY A 53 -8.10 2.46 11.58
CA GLY A 53 -8.19 3.86 12.00
C GLY A 53 -6.98 4.73 11.64
N GLY A 54 -5.90 4.14 11.11
CA GLY A 54 -4.80 4.90 10.51
C GLY A 54 -4.97 5.12 9.01
N LEU A 55 -4.10 5.95 8.43
CA LEU A 55 -3.94 6.07 6.98
C LEU A 55 -2.71 5.27 6.54
N TYR A 56 -2.94 4.15 5.87
CA TYR A 56 -1.88 3.34 5.28
C TYR A 56 -1.99 3.39 3.77
N ALA A 57 -0.94 3.88 3.10
CA ALA A 57 -0.96 4.01 1.65
C ALA A 57 0.42 3.80 1.02
N SER A 58 0.41 3.37 -0.23
CA SER A 58 1.59 3.29 -1.10
C SER A 58 1.25 3.86 -2.48
N LEU A 59 2.07 4.80 -2.95
CA LEU A 59 1.95 5.44 -4.26
C LEU A 59 2.99 4.84 -5.21
N VAL A 60 2.56 4.46 -6.42
CA VAL A 60 3.43 4.04 -7.51
C VAL A 60 4.00 5.27 -8.22
N LEU A 61 5.33 5.35 -8.31
CA LEU A 61 6.12 6.38 -9.01
C LEU A 61 7.06 5.69 -10.00
N ARG A 62 7.43 6.37 -11.10
CA ARG A 62 8.44 5.92 -12.08
C ARG A 62 9.61 6.90 -12.15
#